data_AF-A0A2G8S6F5-F1
#
_entry.id   AF-A0A2G8S6F5-F1
#
_cell.length_a   1.000
_cell.length_b   1.000
_cell.length_c   1.000
_cell.angle_alpha   90.00
_cell.angle_beta   90.00
_cell.angle_gamma   90.00
#
_symmetry.space_group_name_H-M   'P 1'
#
loop_
_entity.id
_entity.type
_entity.pdbx_description
1 polymer ?
#
loop_
_entity_poly.entity_id
_entity_poly.type
_entity_poly.pdbx_seq_one_letter_code
_entity_poly.pdbx_strand_id
1 'polypeptide(L)'
;MTSTLARLHRAYVPASLFIPSPSSTRALVHLPSHRHAMMSALSHDRPAPPPPSSSQSKSKSKAASSSTSPLLGETPLVVVPSSTPSKPPTAKNLSPNAASPQVAARPPPIPKAERPRPKIRATKAAITLTPAAVERLQNLLKSPTPQMIRIGVRNKGCAGLSYHLEYVEQPAKFDEVVEQDGVKVVIDSKALFSIIGSEMDWQEDGLSAKFAFKNPNIKDACGCGESFTVGS
;
A
#
# COMPACT_ATOMS: atom_id res chain seq x y z
N MET A 1 -37.65 -54.58 30.43
CA MET A 1 -37.54 -54.62 28.96
C MET A 1 -36.40 -53.69 28.57
N THR A 2 -35.26 -54.30 28.28
CA THR A 2 -33.96 -53.69 27.97
C THR A 2 -33.86 -53.37 26.47
N SER A 3 -33.42 -52.18 26.08
CA SER A 3 -32.85 -51.97 24.74
C SER A 3 -31.70 -50.96 24.78
N THR A 4 -30.52 -51.51 24.53
CA THR A 4 -29.19 -50.92 24.59
C THR A 4 -28.87 -50.34 23.21
N LEU A 5 -28.68 -49.02 23.09
CA LEU A 5 -28.29 -48.40 21.81
C LEU A 5 -26.78 -48.17 21.80
N ALA A 6 -26.12 -48.95 20.94
CA ALA A 6 -24.68 -49.08 20.84
C ALA A 6 -23.98 -47.82 20.30
N ARG A 7 -22.92 -47.45 20.99
CA ARG A 7 -21.97 -46.38 20.68
C ARG A 7 -20.97 -46.91 19.64
N LEU A 8 -21.11 -46.50 18.37
CA LEU A 8 -20.13 -46.82 17.33
C LEU A 8 -18.85 -46.00 17.53
N HIS A 9 -17.82 -46.67 18.05
CA HIS A 9 -16.43 -46.23 18.00
C HIS A 9 -15.92 -46.38 16.56
N ARG A 10 -15.61 -45.28 15.87
CA ARG A 10 -14.80 -45.33 14.65
C ARG A 10 -13.34 -45.17 15.01
N ALA A 11 -12.59 -46.19 14.62
CA ALA A 11 -11.23 -46.47 14.99
C ALA A 11 -10.22 -45.42 14.52
N TYR A 12 -9.28 -45.18 15.43
CA TYR A 12 -7.98 -44.55 15.29
C TYR A 12 -7.10 -45.31 14.29
N VAL A 13 -6.53 -44.61 13.30
CA VAL A 13 -5.49 -45.16 12.41
C VAL A 13 -4.14 -44.61 12.88
N PRO A 14 -3.20 -45.45 13.34
CA PRO A 14 -1.91 -44.98 13.82
C PRO A 14 -0.95 -44.64 12.68
N ALA A 15 -0.16 -43.59 12.91
CA ALA A 15 1.03 -43.24 12.17
C ALA A 15 2.11 -44.31 12.32
N SER A 16 2.73 -44.71 11.20
CA SER A 16 4.06 -45.33 11.00
C SER A 16 4.07 -45.77 9.52
N LEU A 17 4.99 -45.36 8.65
CA LEU A 17 6.38 -45.78 8.65
C LEU A 17 7.24 -44.83 7.82
N PHE A 18 8.33 -44.41 8.46
CA PHE A 18 9.55 -43.87 7.91
C PHE A 18 10.16 -44.85 6.90
N ILE A 19 10.47 -44.41 5.68
CA ILE A 19 11.38 -45.10 4.76
C ILE A 19 12.35 -44.07 4.16
N PRO A 20 13.61 -44.00 4.61
CA PRO A 20 14.70 -43.46 3.81
C PRO A 20 15.37 -44.62 3.04
N SER A 21 15.64 -44.43 1.75
CA SER A 21 16.37 -45.39 0.92
C SER A 21 17.40 -44.66 0.04
N PRO A 22 18.55 -45.28 -0.27
CA PRO A 22 19.85 -44.62 -0.18
C PRO A 22 20.38 -44.07 -1.50
N SER A 23 21.28 -43.10 -1.35
CA SER A 23 22.50 -42.87 -2.12
C SER A 23 22.75 -43.79 -3.32
N SER A 24 22.79 -43.21 -4.53
CA SER A 24 23.54 -43.84 -5.62
C SER A 24 24.20 -42.83 -6.56
N THR A 25 25.53 -42.86 -6.50
CA THR A 25 26.50 -42.73 -7.60
C THR A 25 26.66 -41.38 -8.32
N ARG A 26 27.62 -40.64 -7.78
CA ARG A 26 28.68 -39.86 -8.45
C ARG A 26 29.20 -40.58 -9.70
N ALA A 27 28.86 -40.07 -10.89
CA ALA A 27 29.56 -40.39 -12.14
C ALA A 27 30.60 -39.29 -12.42
N LEU A 28 31.86 -39.58 -12.06
CA LEU A 28 33.03 -38.88 -12.55
C LEU A 28 33.33 -39.45 -13.94
N VAL A 29 33.18 -38.65 -14.99
CA VAL A 29 33.74 -38.97 -16.31
C VAL A 29 34.84 -37.95 -16.59
N HIS A 30 36.04 -38.46 -16.77
CA HIS A 30 37.29 -37.73 -16.94
C HIS A 30 37.77 -37.94 -18.39
N LEU A 31 38.23 -36.84 -19.01
CA LEU A 31 39.07 -36.70 -20.24
C LEU A 31 38.43 -36.99 -21.62
N PRO A 32 38.94 -36.39 -22.74
CA PRO A 32 40.29 -35.85 -22.93
C PRO A 32 40.43 -34.41 -23.41
N SER A 33 41.61 -33.87 -23.07
CA SER A 33 42.29 -32.73 -23.68
C SER A 33 42.50 -32.95 -25.17
N HIS A 34 41.99 -32.03 -26.00
CA HIS A 34 42.54 -31.75 -27.33
C HIS A 34 42.85 -30.26 -27.46
N ARG A 35 44.14 -29.99 -27.63
CA ARG A 35 44.71 -28.71 -28.04
C ARG A 35 44.55 -28.53 -29.55
N HIS A 36 44.60 -27.25 -29.95
CA HIS A 36 44.70 -26.67 -31.30
C HIS A 36 43.39 -26.59 -32.09
N ALA A 37 43.04 -25.52 -32.80
CA ALA A 37 43.55 -24.17 -32.96
C ALA A 37 42.58 -23.47 -33.95
N MET A 38 42.85 -22.20 -34.25
CA MET A 38 42.46 -21.48 -35.48
C MET A 38 41.11 -20.72 -35.48
N MET A 39 41.26 -19.40 -35.54
CA MET A 39 40.60 -18.47 -36.47
C MET A 39 39.41 -17.58 -36.01
N SER A 40 39.69 -16.29 -36.19
CA SER A 40 38.80 -15.20 -36.60
C SER A 40 38.06 -14.42 -35.52
N ALA A 41 38.76 -13.38 -35.06
CA ALA A 41 38.15 -12.14 -34.61
C ALA A 41 37.36 -11.49 -35.77
N LEU A 42 36.03 -11.63 -35.74
CA LEU A 42 35.14 -10.67 -36.40
C LEU A 42 34.73 -9.64 -35.37
N SER A 43 35.51 -8.56 -35.34
CA SER A 43 35.12 -7.26 -34.81
C SER A 43 33.83 -6.80 -35.49
N HIS A 44 32.70 -6.99 -34.80
CA HIS A 44 31.47 -6.30 -35.14
C HIS A 44 31.52 -4.92 -34.48
N ASP A 45 31.74 -3.93 -35.34
CA ASP A 45 31.54 -2.52 -35.09
C ASP A 45 30.17 -2.31 -34.43
N ARG A 46 30.17 -2.03 -33.12
CA ARG A 46 28.97 -1.60 -32.39
C ARG A 46 28.84 -0.10 -32.62
N PRO A 47 27.81 0.39 -33.32
CA PRO A 47 27.61 1.83 -33.45
C PRO A 47 27.32 2.44 -32.08
N ALA A 48 28.08 3.49 -31.73
CA ALA A 48 27.88 4.26 -30.51
C ALA A 48 26.47 4.89 -30.47
N PRO A 49 25.83 5.00 -29.29
CA PRO A 49 24.55 5.68 -29.17
C PRO A 49 24.71 7.19 -29.46
N PRO A 50 23.74 7.82 -30.13
CA PRO A 50 23.81 9.26 -30.41
C PRO A 50 23.69 10.08 -29.12
N PRO A 51 24.41 11.22 -29.00
CA PRO A 51 24.26 12.11 -27.85
C PRO A 51 22.93 12.88 -27.91
N PRO A 52 22.26 13.13 -26.77
CA PRO A 52 21.15 14.06 -26.73
C PRO A 52 21.68 15.49 -26.70
N SER A 53 21.40 16.31 -27.72
CA SER A 53 21.64 17.75 -27.59
C SER A 53 20.63 18.63 -28.34
N SER A 54 20.00 19.46 -27.52
CA SER A 54 19.59 20.85 -27.75
C SER A 54 18.60 21.14 -28.89
N SER A 55 17.33 21.27 -28.49
CA SER A 55 16.38 22.17 -29.13
C SER A 55 16.92 23.61 -29.05
N GLN A 56 17.39 24.12 -30.19
CA GLN A 56 17.69 25.53 -30.37
C GLN A 56 16.38 26.33 -30.39
N SER A 57 16.22 27.13 -29.35
CA SER A 57 15.39 28.33 -29.33
C SER A 57 15.82 29.28 -30.48
N LYS A 58 14.97 29.42 -31.50
CA LYS A 58 15.04 30.56 -32.42
C LYS A 58 14.19 31.70 -31.88
N SER A 59 14.88 32.66 -31.30
CA SER A 59 14.43 34.03 -31.05
C SER A 59 14.06 34.70 -32.36
N LYS A 60 12.85 35.28 -32.45
CA LYS A 60 12.62 36.43 -33.33
C LYS A 60 11.78 37.47 -32.62
N SER A 61 12.45 38.58 -32.34
CA SER A 61 11.99 39.79 -31.71
C SER A 61 10.94 40.51 -32.55
N LYS A 62 9.91 41.09 -31.92
CA LYS A 62 9.47 42.44 -32.26
C LYS A 62 8.81 43.12 -31.05
N ALA A 63 9.32 44.32 -30.78
CA ALA A 63 9.00 45.21 -29.68
C ALA A 63 7.59 45.82 -29.77
N ALA A 64 7.02 46.20 -28.63
CA ALA A 64 6.76 47.60 -28.27
C ALA A 64 5.99 47.74 -26.93
N SER A 65 6.57 48.51 -26.01
CA SER A 65 5.95 49.46 -25.04
C SER A 65 4.69 49.04 -24.27
N SER A 66 4.65 49.12 -22.94
CA SER A 66 4.77 50.39 -22.20
C SER A 66 4.79 50.16 -20.67
N SER A 67 5.48 51.10 -20.01
CA SER A 67 5.45 51.52 -18.60
C SER A 67 4.14 51.20 -17.85
N THR A 68 4.10 50.97 -16.53
CA THR A 68 4.29 52.01 -15.52
C THR A 68 4.21 51.40 -14.10
N SER A 69 5.10 51.79 -13.21
CA SER A 69 5.01 51.79 -11.73
C SER A 69 5.95 52.92 -11.28
N PRO A 70 5.87 53.56 -10.09
CA PRO A 70 5.17 53.23 -8.83
C PRO A 70 4.26 54.40 -8.35
N LEU A 71 3.64 54.44 -7.15
CA LEU A 71 4.20 55.06 -5.93
C LEU A 71 3.09 55.33 -4.87
N LEU A 72 3.38 55.04 -3.58
CA LEU A 72 2.96 55.67 -2.29
C LEU A 72 1.48 55.91 -1.90
N GLY A 73 1.25 55.79 -0.58
CA GLY A 73 0.08 56.29 0.17
C GLY A 73 -0.30 55.35 1.31
N GLU A 74 0.42 55.36 2.44
CA GLU A 74 0.09 56.12 3.68
C GLU A 74 -0.99 55.47 4.57
N THR A 75 -0.58 55.20 5.81
CA THR A 75 -1.37 54.77 6.97
C THR A 75 -2.13 55.97 7.56
N PRO A 76 -3.25 55.79 8.32
CA PRO A 76 -3.12 55.69 9.78
C PRO A 76 -4.17 54.84 10.54
N LEU A 77 -3.87 54.72 11.83
CA LEU A 77 -4.48 54.03 12.97
C LEU A 77 -5.87 54.53 13.43
N VAL A 78 -6.39 53.79 14.44
CA VAL A 78 -7.38 54.15 15.48
C VAL A 78 -8.84 54.07 14.97
N VAL A 79 -9.76 53.32 15.58
CA VAL A 79 -10.42 53.61 16.86
C VAL A 79 -10.98 52.33 17.49
N VAL A 80 -10.61 52.09 18.75
CA VAL A 80 -11.29 51.18 19.68
C VAL A 80 -12.26 52.02 20.51
N PRO A 81 -13.53 51.65 20.69
CA PRO A 81 -14.34 52.20 21.76
C PRO A 81 -14.32 51.25 22.97
N SER A 82 -13.60 51.66 24.02
CA SER A 82 -13.94 51.29 25.40
C SER A 82 -14.75 52.43 26.00
N SER A 83 -15.86 52.13 26.69
CA SER A 83 -16.09 52.51 28.10
C SER A 83 -17.58 52.48 28.53
N THR A 84 -17.83 51.68 29.59
CA THR A 84 -18.64 51.98 30.81
C THR A 84 -20.18 52.10 30.72
N PRO A 85 -20.95 52.10 31.84
CA PRO A 85 -20.69 51.66 33.24
C PRO A 85 -21.86 50.85 33.92
N SER A 86 -21.54 50.25 35.08
CA SER A 86 -22.31 50.20 36.37
C SER A 86 -23.82 49.87 36.39
N LYS A 87 -24.36 48.95 37.22
CA LYS A 87 -24.35 48.91 38.70
C LYS A 87 -25.04 47.59 39.22
N PRO A 88 -24.86 47.21 40.50
CA PRO A 88 -25.37 45.99 41.15
C PRO A 88 -26.69 46.24 41.92
N PRO A 89 -27.34 45.20 42.53
CA PRO A 89 -27.09 44.91 43.95
C PRO A 89 -27.20 43.41 44.38
N THR A 90 -26.41 43.05 45.42
CA THR A 90 -26.82 42.35 46.68
C THR A 90 -27.50 40.96 46.61
N ALA A 91 -27.34 39.98 47.49
CA ALA A 91 -26.37 39.48 48.48
C ALA A 91 -27.01 38.19 49.06
N LYS A 92 -26.20 37.34 49.72
CA LYS A 92 -26.60 36.23 50.63
C LYS A 92 -27.18 34.99 49.89
N ASN A 93 -26.74 33.77 50.16
CA ASN A 93 -26.75 33.14 51.47
C ASN A 93 -25.86 31.88 51.48
N LEU A 94 -24.96 31.81 52.46
CA LEU A 94 -24.28 30.58 52.90
C LEU A 94 -25.13 29.97 54.01
N SER A 95 -25.54 28.71 53.87
CA SER A 95 -25.46 27.80 55.02
C SER A 95 -25.47 26.32 54.64
N PRO A 96 -24.68 25.51 55.37
CA PRO A 96 -24.61 24.07 55.22
C PRO A 96 -25.73 23.42 56.05
N ASN A 97 -26.29 22.31 55.57
CA ASN A 97 -26.96 21.41 56.49
C ASN A 97 -26.68 19.96 56.13
N ALA A 98 -25.92 19.33 57.02
CA ALA A 98 -25.71 17.91 57.10
C ALA A 98 -26.98 17.28 57.70
N ALA A 99 -27.64 16.41 56.94
CA ALA A 99 -28.51 15.40 57.48
C ALA A 99 -28.60 14.25 56.47
N SER A 100 -27.90 13.15 56.75
CA SER A 100 -28.16 11.86 56.11
C SER A 100 -29.60 11.43 56.37
N PRO A 101 -30.24 10.77 55.41
CA PRO A 101 -30.83 9.48 55.76
C PRO A 101 -30.60 8.38 54.71
N GLN A 102 -30.13 7.25 55.24
CA GLN A 102 -30.59 5.88 54.97
C GLN A 102 -30.22 5.21 53.63
N VAL A 103 -29.22 4.35 53.77
CA VAL A 103 -28.90 3.20 52.92
C VAL A 103 -30.13 2.29 52.83
N ALA A 104 -30.94 2.45 51.79
CA ALA A 104 -31.81 1.41 51.31
C ALA A 104 -30.97 0.48 50.42
N ALA A 105 -30.84 -0.78 50.85
CA ALA A 105 -30.13 -1.82 50.11
C ALA A 105 -30.69 -1.93 48.69
N ARG A 106 -29.85 -1.59 47.70
CA ARG A 106 -30.17 -1.72 46.28
C ARG A 106 -30.23 -3.22 45.93
N PRO A 107 -31.31 -3.73 45.32
CA PRO A 107 -31.35 -5.12 44.85
C PRO A 107 -30.17 -5.38 43.90
N PRO A 108 -29.56 -6.59 43.92
CA PRO A 108 -28.49 -6.92 42.99
C PRO A 108 -29.00 -6.80 41.54
N PRO A 109 -28.23 -6.19 40.63
CA PRO A 109 -28.63 -6.10 39.23
C PRO A 109 -28.74 -7.51 38.65
N ILE A 110 -29.91 -7.80 38.07
CA ILE A 110 -30.19 -9.02 37.32
C ILE A 110 -29.09 -9.20 36.26
N PRO A 111 -28.51 -10.40 36.09
CA PRO A 111 -27.50 -10.64 35.06
C PRO A 111 -28.08 -10.30 33.68
N LYS A 112 -27.53 -9.27 33.03
CA LYS A 112 -27.87 -8.95 31.65
C LYS A 112 -27.46 -10.15 30.80
N ALA A 113 -28.42 -10.81 30.17
CA ALA A 113 -28.15 -11.86 29.20
C ALA A 113 -27.13 -11.35 28.17
N GLU A 114 -25.96 -11.97 28.13
CA GLU A 114 -24.88 -11.58 27.24
C GLU A 114 -25.31 -11.87 25.81
N ARG A 115 -25.52 -10.81 25.02
CA ARG A 115 -25.79 -10.94 23.59
C ARG A 115 -24.59 -11.63 22.93
N PRO A 116 -24.77 -12.61 22.03
CA PRO A 116 -23.68 -13.25 21.33
C PRO A 116 -22.79 -12.18 20.67
N ARG A 117 -21.50 -12.18 21.04
CA ARG A 117 -20.54 -11.22 20.49
C ARG A 117 -20.46 -11.42 18.97
N PRO A 118 -20.57 -10.35 18.16
CA PRO A 118 -20.43 -10.46 16.71
C PRO A 118 -19.09 -11.11 16.36
N LYS A 119 -19.14 -12.22 15.60
CA LYS A 119 -17.93 -12.88 15.09
C LYS A 119 -17.36 -11.99 13.98
N ILE A 120 -16.27 -11.28 14.27
CA ILE A 120 -15.57 -10.41 13.32
C ILE A 120 -15.17 -11.28 12.13
N ARG A 121 -15.68 -10.95 10.94
CA ARG A 121 -15.31 -11.64 9.70
C ARG A 121 -13.90 -11.20 9.32
N ALA A 122 -13.10 -12.12 8.78
CA ALA A 122 -11.78 -11.79 8.25
C ALA A 122 -11.94 -10.68 7.18
N THR A 123 -11.14 -9.63 7.29
CA THR A 123 -11.11 -8.53 6.32
C THR A 123 -10.63 -9.06 4.98
N LYS A 124 -11.26 -8.59 3.90
CA LYS A 124 -10.87 -8.91 2.54
C LYS A 124 -9.48 -8.31 2.27
N ALA A 125 -8.64 -9.00 1.49
CA ALA A 125 -7.33 -8.50 1.11
C ALA A 125 -7.46 -7.11 0.45
N ALA A 126 -6.51 -6.21 0.73
CA ALA A 126 -6.55 -4.86 0.20
C ALA A 126 -6.48 -4.80 -1.34
N ILE A 127 -5.75 -5.72 -1.98
CA ILE A 127 -5.65 -5.82 -3.44
C ILE A 127 -5.76 -7.29 -3.86
N THR A 128 -6.24 -7.54 -5.07
CA THR A 128 -6.22 -8.87 -5.70
C THR A 128 -5.25 -8.91 -6.87
N LEU A 129 -4.59 -10.05 -7.07
CA LEU A 129 -3.62 -10.27 -8.15
C LEU A 129 -4.21 -11.22 -9.20
N THR A 130 -4.00 -10.92 -10.48
CA THR A 130 -4.30 -11.88 -11.56
C THR A 130 -3.22 -12.98 -11.61
N PRO A 131 -3.52 -14.16 -12.18
CA PRO A 131 -2.54 -15.23 -12.33
C PRO A 131 -1.26 -14.77 -13.06
N ALA A 132 -1.41 -13.96 -14.12
CA ALA A 132 -0.28 -13.41 -14.86
C ALA A 132 0.60 -12.50 -13.98
N ALA A 133 -0.01 -11.65 -13.15
CA ALA A 133 0.74 -10.82 -12.22
C ALA A 133 1.49 -11.65 -11.17
N VAL A 134 0.87 -12.70 -10.63
CA VAL A 134 1.49 -13.63 -9.67
C VAL A 134 2.72 -14.29 -10.29
N GLU A 135 2.61 -14.87 -11.48
CA GLU A 135 3.74 -15.52 -12.16
C GLU A 135 4.91 -14.56 -12.39
N ARG A 136 4.63 -13.33 -12.79
CA ARG A 136 5.66 -12.31 -13.00
C ARG A 136 6.30 -11.87 -11.71
N LEU A 137 5.54 -11.66 -10.65
CA LEU A 137 6.08 -11.38 -9.32
C LEU A 137 6.98 -12.52 -8.84
N GLN A 138 6.54 -13.79 -8.97
CA GLN A 138 7.39 -14.93 -8.64
C GLN A 138 8.71 -14.92 -9.40
N ASN A 139 8.70 -14.56 -10.68
CA ASN A 139 9.92 -14.46 -11.48
C ASN A 139 10.83 -13.30 -11.03
N LEU A 140 10.27 -12.16 -10.64
CA LEU A 140 11.05 -11.04 -10.09
C LEU A 140 11.67 -11.40 -8.72
N LEU A 141 10.93 -12.13 -7.88
CA LEU A 141 11.36 -12.54 -6.54
C LEU A 141 12.42 -13.66 -6.54
N LYS A 142 12.62 -14.38 -7.66
CA LYS A 142 13.68 -15.40 -7.82
C LYS A 142 15.09 -14.81 -7.95
N SER A 143 15.21 -13.48 -7.97
CA SER A 143 16.50 -12.79 -7.98
C SER A 143 17.35 -13.17 -6.76
N PRO A 144 18.69 -13.18 -6.85
CA PRO A 144 19.58 -13.69 -5.79
C PRO A 144 19.47 -12.93 -4.46
N THR A 145 18.91 -11.72 -4.47
CA THR A 145 18.61 -10.92 -3.29
C THR A 145 17.12 -11.04 -2.97
N PRO A 146 16.72 -11.54 -1.78
CA PRO A 146 15.32 -11.59 -1.38
C PRO A 146 14.80 -10.18 -1.11
N GLN A 147 14.21 -9.57 -2.12
CA GLN A 147 13.55 -8.27 -2.03
C GLN A 147 12.05 -8.46 -2.20
N MET A 148 11.25 -7.85 -1.33
CA MET A 148 9.81 -7.75 -1.50
C MET A 148 9.48 -6.61 -2.45
N ILE A 149 8.32 -6.69 -3.09
CA ILE A 149 7.81 -5.62 -3.95
C ILE A 149 6.78 -4.82 -3.16
N ARG A 150 7.04 -3.53 -3.00
CA ARG A 150 6.16 -2.55 -2.37
C ARG A 150 5.42 -1.74 -3.44
N ILE A 151 4.10 -1.67 -3.30
CA ILE A 151 3.20 -0.91 -4.16
C ILE A 151 2.88 0.41 -3.45
N GLY A 152 3.19 1.52 -4.10
CA GLY A 152 2.91 2.87 -3.63
C GLY A 152 2.21 3.73 -4.68
N VAL A 153 1.91 4.96 -4.31
CA VAL A 153 1.46 6.01 -5.23
C VAL A 153 2.40 7.21 -5.13
N ARG A 154 2.60 7.91 -6.26
CA ARG A 154 3.38 9.14 -6.36
C ARG A 154 2.54 10.20 -7.06
N ASN A 155 2.75 11.46 -6.72
CA ASN A 155 2.09 12.55 -7.45
C ASN A 155 2.68 12.68 -8.86
N LYS A 156 1.81 12.77 -9.87
CA LYS A 156 2.17 12.97 -11.27
C LYS A 156 1.26 14.03 -11.89
N GLY A 157 1.86 15.10 -12.41
CA GLY A 157 1.14 16.22 -13.03
C GLY A 157 0.45 17.15 -12.01
N CYS A 158 -0.54 17.92 -12.46
CA CYS A 158 -1.14 19.01 -11.66
C CYS A 158 -1.90 18.54 -10.41
N ALA A 159 -2.47 17.34 -10.41
CA ALA A 159 -3.23 16.82 -9.27
C ALA A 159 -3.29 15.29 -9.20
N GLY A 160 -2.69 14.58 -10.17
CA GLY A 160 -2.86 13.14 -10.31
C GLY A 160 -1.93 12.32 -9.43
N LEU A 161 -2.32 11.07 -9.20
CA LEU A 161 -1.52 10.01 -8.61
C LEU A 161 -1.10 9.02 -9.70
N SER A 162 0.06 8.39 -9.54
CA SER A 162 0.54 7.29 -10.38
C SER A 162 1.02 6.16 -9.48
N TYR A 163 0.72 4.92 -9.86
CA TYR A 163 1.25 3.75 -9.16
C TYR A 163 2.77 3.65 -9.34
N HIS A 164 3.45 3.18 -8.31
CA HIS A 164 4.89 2.96 -8.33
C HIS A 164 5.23 1.68 -7.57
N LEU A 165 6.22 0.95 -8.07
CA LEU A 165 6.71 -0.29 -7.49
C LEU A 165 8.14 -0.08 -7.01
N GLU A 166 8.41 -0.47 -5.78
CA GLU A 166 9.70 -0.31 -5.12
C GLU A 166 10.16 -1.65 -4.54
N TYR A 167 11.45 -1.97 -4.65
CA TYR A 167 12.02 -3.13 -3.99
C TYR A 167 12.38 -2.76 -2.54
N VAL A 168 11.90 -3.55 -1.59
CA VAL A 168 12.14 -3.34 -0.16
C VAL A 168 12.59 -4.63 0.49
N GLU A 169 13.51 -4.55 1.46
CA GLU A 169 13.96 -5.74 2.21
C GLU A 169 12.92 -6.17 3.26
N GLN A 170 12.28 -5.19 3.91
CA GLN A 170 11.31 -5.41 4.98
C GLN A 170 10.15 -4.41 4.87
N PRO A 171 8.91 -4.81 5.24
CA PRO A 171 7.77 -3.90 5.27
C PRO A 171 7.93 -2.85 6.38
N ALA A 172 7.47 -1.62 6.14
CA ALA A 172 7.45 -0.59 7.17
C ALA A 172 6.33 -0.83 8.20
N LYS A 173 6.40 -0.15 9.35
CA LYS A 173 5.47 -0.32 10.49
C LYS A 173 3.98 -0.23 10.15
N PHE A 174 3.62 0.56 9.14
CA PHE A 174 2.24 0.83 8.75
C PHE A 174 1.91 0.26 7.37
N ASP A 175 2.83 -0.46 6.76
CA ASP A 175 2.57 -1.09 5.48
C ASP A 175 1.72 -2.35 5.69
N GLU A 176 0.88 -2.64 4.70
CA GLU A 176 0.06 -3.85 4.70
C GLU A 176 0.71 -4.92 3.83
N VAL A 177 0.90 -6.13 4.38
CA VAL A 177 1.42 -7.26 3.62
C VAL A 177 0.25 -8.09 3.12
N VAL A 178 0.13 -8.22 1.80
CA VAL A 178 -0.85 -9.06 1.14
C VAL A 178 -0.15 -10.30 0.59
N GLU A 179 -0.65 -11.47 0.97
CA GLU A 179 -0.18 -12.75 0.45
C GLU A 179 -1.27 -13.37 -0.41
N GLN A 180 -0.93 -13.69 -1.65
CA GLN A 180 -1.81 -14.37 -2.60
C GLN A 180 -1.00 -15.37 -3.42
N ASP A 181 -1.50 -16.61 -3.54
CA ASP A 181 -0.90 -17.65 -4.38
C ASP A 181 0.60 -17.88 -4.11
N GLY A 182 1.01 -17.77 -2.83
CA GLY A 182 2.40 -17.94 -2.38
C GLY A 182 3.32 -16.73 -2.65
N VAL A 183 2.78 -15.63 -3.17
CA VAL A 183 3.50 -14.37 -3.41
C VAL A 183 3.12 -13.34 -2.35
N LYS A 184 4.13 -12.64 -1.83
CA LYS A 184 3.96 -11.55 -0.87
C LYS A 184 4.25 -10.20 -1.52
N VAL A 185 3.28 -9.30 -1.43
CA VAL A 185 3.42 -7.89 -1.83
C VAL A 185 3.18 -6.99 -0.63
N VAL A 186 3.86 -5.86 -0.60
CA VAL A 186 3.73 -4.85 0.46
C VAL A 186 2.97 -3.66 -0.11
N ILE A 187 2.03 -3.10 0.63
CA ILE A 187 1.30 -1.89 0.24
C ILE A 187 1.75 -0.76 1.15
N ASP A 188 2.16 0.35 0.55
CA ASP A 188 2.48 1.56 1.29
C ASP A 188 1.25 2.07 2.05
N SER A 189 1.42 2.32 3.35
CA SER A 189 0.44 2.98 4.21
C SER A 189 -0.29 4.18 3.56
N LYS A 190 0.45 5.01 2.80
CA LYS A 190 -0.12 6.21 2.13
C LYS A 190 -0.96 5.86 0.90
N ALA A 191 -0.64 4.74 0.25
CA ALA A 191 -1.29 4.28 -0.96
C ALA A 191 -2.48 3.37 -0.67
N LEU A 192 -2.58 2.84 0.55
CA LEU A 192 -3.59 1.86 0.95
C LEU A 192 -5.00 2.28 0.54
N PHE A 193 -5.44 3.48 0.94
CA PHE A 193 -6.78 3.99 0.60
C PHE A 193 -7.00 4.18 -0.90
N SER A 194 -5.95 4.50 -1.66
CA SER A 194 -6.06 4.65 -3.10
C SER A 194 -6.07 3.31 -3.83
N ILE A 195 -5.55 2.23 -3.25
CA ILE A 195 -5.40 0.92 -3.90
C ILE A 195 -6.48 -0.08 -3.47
N ILE A 196 -7.13 0.12 -2.31
CA ILE A 196 -8.09 -0.85 -1.78
C ILE A 196 -9.15 -1.24 -2.82
N GLY A 197 -9.34 -2.54 -3.00
CA GLY A 197 -10.31 -3.12 -3.95
C GLY A 197 -9.84 -3.11 -5.40
N SER A 198 -8.59 -2.74 -5.67
CA SER A 198 -8.01 -2.81 -7.01
C SER A 198 -7.59 -4.24 -7.36
N GLU A 199 -7.53 -4.50 -8.66
CA GLU A 199 -6.93 -5.69 -9.25
C GLU A 199 -5.60 -5.30 -9.92
N MET A 200 -4.51 -6.00 -9.61
CA MET A 200 -3.23 -5.86 -10.28
C MET A 200 -3.04 -6.97 -11.32
N ASP A 201 -2.72 -6.55 -12.54
CA ASP A 201 -2.53 -7.41 -13.70
C ASP A 201 -1.14 -7.18 -14.34
N TRP A 202 -0.68 -8.15 -15.12
CA TRP A 202 0.53 -8.00 -15.94
C TRP A 202 0.15 -7.90 -17.40
N GLN A 203 0.58 -6.82 -18.05
CA GLN A 203 0.36 -6.60 -19.47
C GLN A 203 1.72 -6.53 -20.17
N GLU A 204 1.89 -7.38 -21.17
CA GLU A 204 3.07 -7.46 -22.01
C GLU A 204 2.66 -7.31 -23.47
N ASP A 205 3.03 -6.17 -24.03
CA ASP A 205 2.87 -5.82 -25.44
C ASP A 205 4.24 -5.92 -26.12
N GLY A 206 4.28 -5.98 -27.44
CA GLY A 206 5.55 -6.11 -28.19
C GLY A 206 6.57 -4.99 -27.97
N LEU A 207 6.16 -3.86 -27.38
CA LEU A 207 7.01 -2.70 -27.09
C LEU A 207 7.11 -2.36 -25.59
N SER A 208 6.28 -2.94 -24.74
CA SER A 208 6.21 -2.57 -23.32
C SER A 208 5.71 -3.70 -22.45
N ALA A 209 6.28 -3.82 -21.25
CA ALA A 209 5.79 -4.73 -20.23
C ALA A 209 5.59 -3.96 -18.93
N LYS A 210 4.39 -4.02 -18.35
CA LYS A 210 4.02 -3.21 -17.18
C LYS A 210 2.98 -3.91 -16.32
N PHE A 211 2.98 -3.55 -15.04
CA PHE A 211 1.86 -3.84 -14.16
C PHE A 211 0.73 -2.83 -14.42
N ALA A 212 -0.45 -3.34 -14.72
CA ALA A 212 -1.67 -2.57 -14.92
C ALA A 212 -2.57 -2.73 -13.70
N PHE A 213 -3.19 -1.63 -13.26
CA PHE A 213 -4.06 -1.63 -12.09
C PHE A 213 -5.47 -1.25 -12.51
N LYS A 214 -6.43 -2.12 -12.22
CA LYS A 214 -7.86 -1.83 -12.42
C LYS A 214 -8.45 -1.47 -11.07
N ASN A 215 -8.73 -0.19 -10.87
CA ASN A 215 -9.21 0.32 -9.60
C ASN A 215 -10.62 0.92 -9.76
N PRO A 216 -11.65 0.32 -9.12
CA PRO A 216 -13.03 0.79 -9.24
C PRO A 216 -13.28 2.17 -8.58
N ASN A 217 -12.34 2.66 -7.76
CA ASN A 217 -12.46 3.93 -7.04
C ASN A 217 -11.89 5.13 -7.81
N ILE A 218 -11.29 4.91 -8.99
CA ILE A 218 -10.78 5.99 -9.85
C ILE A 218 -11.97 6.78 -10.39
N LYS A 219 -11.91 8.10 -10.24
CA LYS A 219 -12.90 9.05 -10.79
C LYS A 219 -12.52 9.50 -12.18
N ASP A 220 -11.27 9.90 -12.34
CA ASP A 220 -10.72 10.44 -13.59
C ASP A 220 -9.30 9.90 -13.81
N ALA A 221 -8.95 9.67 -15.07
CA ALA A 221 -7.61 9.30 -15.49
C ALA A 221 -7.12 10.28 -16.57
N CYS A 222 -5.82 10.57 -16.58
CA CYS A 222 -5.22 11.40 -17.62
C CYS A 222 -5.35 10.71 -18.98
N GLY A 223 -5.52 11.48 -20.07
CA GLY A 223 -5.70 10.93 -21.42
C GLY A 223 -4.53 10.05 -21.91
N CYS A 224 -3.34 10.19 -21.33
CA CYS A 224 -2.20 9.29 -21.59
C CYS A 224 -2.20 8.01 -20.73
N GLY A 225 -3.11 7.89 -19.76
CA GLY A 225 -3.27 6.72 -18.90
C GLY A 225 -2.22 6.56 -17.79
N GLU A 226 -1.33 7.54 -17.60
CA GLU A 226 -0.21 7.40 -16.67
C GLU A 226 -0.47 7.96 -15.27
N SER A 227 -1.58 8.69 -15.08
CA SER A 227 -2.01 9.22 -13.79
C SER A 227 -3.52 9.20 -13.63
N PHE A 228 -3.99 9.21 -12.39
CA PHE A 228 -5.40 9.08 -12.01
C PHE A 228 -5.73 9.89 -10.75
N THR A 229 -7.01 10.15 -10.53
CA THR A 229 -7.55 10.77 -9.32
C THR A 229 -8.57 9.82 -8.69
N VAL A 230 -8.48 9.62 -7.38
CA VAL A 230 -9.46 8.86 -6.60
C VAL A 230 -10.46 9.80 -5.94
N GLY A 231 -11.71 9.39 -5.86
CA GLY A 231 -12.76 10.19 -5.21
C GLY A 231 -12.60 10.13 -3.70
N SER A 232 -12.17 11.25 -3.10
CA SER A 232 -12.16 11.48 -1.66
C SER A 232 -13.57 11.64 -1.09
#